data_AF-A0A954XRW0-F1
#
_entry.id   AF-A0A954XRW0-F1
#
_cell.length_a   1.000
_cell.length_b   1.000
_cell.length_c   1.000
_cell.angle_alpha   90.00
_cell.angle_beta   90.00
_cell.angle_gamma   90.00
#
_symmetry.space_group_name_H-M   'P 1'
#
loop_
_entity.id
_entity.type
_entity.pdbx_description
1 polymer ?
#
loop_
_entity_poly.entity_id
_entity_poly.type
_entity_poly.pdbx_seq_one_letter_code
_entity_poly.pdbx_strand_id
1 'polypeptide(L)' 'MGRYCYVVLDAQYEKVRQGGQILDVAVLIACGVDADDRRDILGCSVSLSEAEVH' A
#
# COMPACT_ATOMS: atom_id res chain seq x y z
N MET A 1 -11.63 12.00 -11.52
CA MET A 1 -10.55 11.63 -10.58
C MET A 1 -10.26 12.85 -9.71
N GLY A 2 -10.07 12.66 -8.41
CA GLY A 2 -9.75 13.74 -7.47
C GLY A 2 -8.35 14.31 -7.73
N ARG A 3 -8.14 15.58 -7.37
CA ARG A 3 -6.81 16.21 -7.34
C ARG A 3 -6.25 16.07 -5.93
N TYR A 4 -5.07 15.49 -5.81
CA TYR A 4 -4.35 15.35 -4.54
C TYR A 4 -3.13 16.27 -4.55
N CYS A 5 -2.96 17.03 -3.47
CA CYS A 5 -1.80 17.89 -3.25
C CYS A 5 -0.55 17.06 -2.91
N TYR A 6 -0.75 15.95 -2.21
CA TYR A 6 0.32 15.02 -1.83
C TYR A 6 -0.12 13.58 -2.01
N VAL A 7 0.86 12.71 -2.31
CA VAL A 7 0.70 11.26 -2.26
C VAL A 7 1.80 10.71 -1.37
N VAL A 8 1.41 9.94 -0.37
CA VAL A 8 2.31 9.20 0.52
C VAL A 8 2.24 7.73 0.15
N LEU A 9 3.41 7.13 -0.05
CA LEU A 9 3.56 5.69 -0.27
C LEU A 9 4.16 5.09 1.00
N ASP A 10 3.55 4.01 1.49
CA ASP A 10 4.03 3.24 2.63
C ASP A 10 4.05 1.74 2.30
N ALA A 11 4.92 1.00 2.97
CA ALA A 11 5.03 -0.45 2.85
C ALA A 11 5.10 -1.08 4.25
N GLN A 12 4.21 -2.02 4.53
CA GLN A 12 4.15 -2.75 5.80
C GLN A 12 4.30 -4.25 5.55
N TYR A 13 5.14 -4.91 6.35
CA TYR A 13 5.29 -6.36 6.26
C TYR A 13 4.31 -7.06 7.18
N GLU A 14 3.47 -7.91 6.60
CA GLU A 14 2.45 -8.66 7.31
C GLU A 14 2.67 -10.17 7.19
N LYS A 15 2.32 -10.90 8.25
CA LYS A 15 2.41 -12.36 8.28
C LYS A 15 1.17 -12.95 7.62
N VAL A 16 1.33 -13.55 6.44
CA VAL A 16 0.24 -14.16 5.68
C VAL A 16 0.43 -15.67 5.56
N ARG A 17 -0.68 -16.41 5.70
CA ARG A 17 -0.67 -17.86 5.48
C ARG A 17 -0.94 -18.18 4.02
N GLN A 18 0.03 -18.78 3.34
CA GLN A 18 -0.07 -19.21 1.94
C GLN A 18 0.56 -20.60 1.78
N GLY A 19 -0.14 -21.51 1.09
CA GLY A 19 0.39 -22.85 0.81
C GLY A 19 0.77 -23.66 2.06
N GLY A 20 0.07 -23.44 3.18
CA GLY A 20 0.35 -24.10 4.47
C GLY A 20 1.50 -23.49 5.28
N GLN A 21 2.18 -22.46 4.77
CA GLN A 21 3.28 -21.77 5.44
C GLN A 21 2.89 -20.35 5.82
N ILE A 22 3.58 -19.76 6.81
CA ILE A 22 3.45 -18.33 7.16
C ILE A 22 4.62 -17.60 6.51
N LEU A 23 4.32 -16.60 5.69
CA LEU A 23 5.28 -15.79 4.96
C LEU A 23 5.17 -14.33 5.40
N ASP A 24 6.27 -13.59 5.32
CA ASP A 24 6.24 -12.13 5.32
C ASP A 24 5.88 -11.64 3.92
N VAL A 25 4.88 -10.79 3.80
CA VAL A 25 4.48 -10.15 2.53
C VAL A 25 4.42 -8.64 2.71
N ALA A 26 4.79 -7.90 1.68
CA ALA A 26 4.70 -6.45 1.67
C ALA A 26 3.30 -6.01 1.24
N VAL A 27 2.66 -5.18 2.07
CA VAL A 27 1.41 -4.47 1.76
C VAL A 27 1.78 -3.04 1.45
N LEU A 28 1.57 -2.63 0.20
CA LEU A 28 1.88 -1.31 -0.32
C LEU A 28 0.60 -0.47 -0.32
N ILE A 29 0.66 0.74 0.24
CA ILE A 29 -0.49 1.63 0.36
C ILE A 29 -0.15 2.99 -0.23
N ALA A 30 -1.02 3.50 -1.10
CA ALA A 30 -0.99 4.87 -1.60
C ALA A 30 -2.08 5.69 -0.90
N CYS A 31 -1.69 6.72 -0.18
CA CYS A 31 -2.58 7.65 0.52
C CYS A 31 -2.48 9.05 -0.10
N GLY A 32 -3.60 9.61 -0.53
CA GLY A 32 -3.68 10.95 -1.10
C GLY A 32 -4.16 11.95 -0.06
N VAL A 33 -3.57 13.15 -0.05
CA VAL A 33 -4.06 14.31 0.71
C VAL A 33 -4.63 15.32 -0.28
N ASP A 34 -5.91 15.66 -0.14
CA ASP A 34 -6.57 16.65 -0.99
C ASP A 34 -6.31 18.09 -0.53
N ALA A 35 -6.90 19.07 -1.21
CA ALA A 35 -6.73 20.48 -0.88
C ALA A 35 -7.45 20.91 0.41
N ASP A 36 -8.34 20.07 0.94
CA ASP A 36 -9.06 20.27 2.20
C ASP A 36 -8.39 19.49 3.35
N ASP A 37 -7.13 19.06 3.17
CA ASP A 37 -6.33 18.23 4.09
C ASP A 37 -6.96 16.87 4.44
N ARG A 38 -7.88 16.37 3.60
CA ARG A 38 -8.50 15.05 3.79
C ARG A 38 -7.62 13.96 3.20
N ARG A 39 -7.60 12.82 3.89
CA ARG A 39 -6.81 11.65 3.51
C ARG A 39 -7.68 10.57 2.91
N ASP A 40 -7.33 10.12 1.71
CA ASP A 40 -7.99 9.03 1.00
C ASP A 40 -7.00 7.90 0.67
N ILE A 41 -7.44 6.64 0.76
CA ILE A 41 -6.69 5.52 0.19
C ILE A 41 -6.93 5.48 -1.32
N LEU A 42 -5.87 5.71 -2.09
CA LEU A 42 -5.90 5.75 -3.55
C LEU A 42 -5.74 4.36 -4.16
N GLY A 43 -5.02 3.48 -3.47
CA GLY A 43 -4.71 2.15 -3.94
C GLY A 43 -3.97 1.35 -2.88
N CYS A 44 -4.05 0.02 -3.03
CA CYS A 44 -3.33 -0.94 -2.23
C CYS A 44 -2.91 -2.10 -3.13
N SER A 45 -1.70 -2.62 -2.94
CA SER A 45 -1.24 -3.87 -3.55
C SER A 45 -0.51 -4.72 -2.53
N VAL A 46 -0.44 -6.02 -2.80
CA VAL A 46 0.28 -6.98 -1.97
C VAL A 46 1.24 -7.75 -2.86
N SER A 47 2.49 -7.86 -2.42
CA SER A 47 3.51 -8.69 -3.06
C SER A 47 4.35 -9.41 -2.01
N LEU A 48 5.09 -10.43 -2.42
CA LEU A 48 6.10 -11.09 -1.59
C LEU A 48 7.21 -10.11 -1.18
N SER A 49 7.43 -9.03 -1.93
CA SER A 49 8.38 -7.98 -1.60
C SER A 49 7.98 -6.63 -2.19
N GLU A 50 8.27 -5.56 -1.47
CA GLU A 50 8.17 -4.17 -1.97
C GLU A 50 9.11 -3.89 -3.15
N ALA A 51 10.16 -4.70 -3.35
CA ALA A 51 11.05 -4.60 -4.50
C ALA A 51 10.51 -5.30 -5.76
N GLU A 52 9.42 -6.07 -5.66
CA GLU A 52 8.82 -6.67 -6.85
C GLU A 52 8.11 -5.61 -7.71
N VAL A 53 8.24 -5.78 -9.03
CA VAL A 53 7.59 -4.91 -10.01
C VAL A 53 6.10 -5.27 -10.08
N HIS A 54 5.25 -4.26 -9.94
CA HIS A 54 3.79 -4.35 -9.99
C HIS A 54 3.24 -3.90 -11.35
#